data_AF-A0A5D0TU87-F1
#
_entry.id   AF-A0A5D0TU87-F1
#
_cell.length_a   1.000
_cell.length_b   1.000
_cell.length_c   1.000
_cell.angle_alpha   90.00
_cell.angle_beta   90.00
_cell.angle_gamma   90.00
#
_symmetry.space_group_name_H-M   'P 1'
#
loop_
_entity.id
_entity.type
_entity.pdbx_description
1 polymer ?
#
loop_
_entity_poly.entity_id
_entity_poly.type
_entity_poly.pdbx_seq_one_letter_code
_entity_poly.pdbx_strand_id
1 'polypeptide(L)'
;MTIRSTGGRVAAYAWLVFAAFNLVDVLFGVTGDAKLSANTFGLVAVLLLGCGVAYAVGLRPAIIGDDDGIALRNPLRDVRVPWAAVRGIEGGHVLTVTFTGADGTETVSRAWVHQTSPRAQAKADARARREQTGGQAHGADLRGRTPTRYAAQQLEEMRDRLRPKTRSGVPDKAAAAEAEAGDAHGTVTWSIPALASLVVPAVALIVIVVVSSVS
;
A
#
# COMPACT_ATOMS: atom_id res chain seq x y z
N MET A 1 0.19 14.27 -0.24
CA MET A 1 1.39 13.50 -0.66
C MET A 1 1.03 12.07 -1.05
N THR A 2 1.86 11.42 -1.87
CA THR A 2 1.65 10.01 -2.28
C THR A 2 2.97 9.26 -2.32
N ILE A 3 3.03 8.10 -1.67
CA ILE A 3 4.21 7.24 -1.59
C ILE A 3 3.87 5.87 -2.21
N ARG A 4 4.74 5.38 -3.10
CA ARG A 4 4.62 4.09 -3.79
C ARG A 4 5.96 3.37 -3.81
N SER A 5 5.94 2.05 -3.97
CA SER A 5 7.17 1.25 -4.06
C SER A 5 7.75 1.33 -5.46
N THR A 6 8.94 1.92 -5.61
CA THR A 6 9.62 1.98 -6.92
C THR A 6 9.96 0.58 -7.42
N GLY A 7 10.56 -0.26 -6.57
CA GLY A 7 10.92 -1.64 -6.93
C GLY A 7 9.70 -2.49 -7.30
N GLY A 8 8.61 -2.38 -6.53
CA GLY A 8 7.35 -3.07 -6.83
C GLY A 8 6.74 -2.65 -8.16
N ARG A 9 6.79 -1.35 -8.49
CA ARG A 9 6.30 -0.84 -9.78
C ARG A 9 7.16 -1.30 -10.95
N VAL A 10 8.48 -1.28 -10.80
CA VAL A 10 9.40 -1.74 -11.85
C VAL A 10 9.18 -3.22 -12.15
N ALA A 11 9.13 -4.06 -11.11
CA ALA A 11 8.85 -5.49 -11.27
C ALA A 11 7.48 -5.73 -11.92
N ALA A 12 6.46 -4.99 -11.50
CA ALA A 12 5.13 -5.12 -12.09
C ALA A 12 5.09 -4.69 -13.56
N TYR A 13 5.70 -3.56 -13.93
CA TYR A 13 5.76 -3.15 -15.33
C TYR A 13 6.57 -4.11 -16.18
N ALA A 14 7.69 -4.64 -15.67
CA ALA A 14 8.46 -5.67 -16.36
C ALA A 14 7.60 -6.92 -16.64
N TRP A 15 6.81 -7.36 -15.65
CA TRP A 15 5.86 -8.45 -15.84
C TRP A 15 4.77 -8.11 -16.88
N LEU A 16 4.17 -6.92 -16.81
CA LEU A 16 3.13 -6.51 -17.76
C LEU A 16 3.64 -6.46 -19.20
N VAL A 17 4.86 -5.95 -19.40
CA VAL A 17 5.51 -5.92 -20.71
C VAL A 17 5.79 -7.34 -21.20
N PHE A 18 6.34 -8.20 -20.35
CA PHE A 18 6.54 -9.61 -20.67
C PHE A 18 5.23 -10.30 -21.06
N ALA A 19 4.18 -10.14 -20.25
CA ALA A 19 2.88 -10.73 -20.52
C ALA A 19 2.25 -10.18 -21.81
N ALA A 20 2.39 -8.88 -22.09
CA ALA A 20 1.91 -8.28 -23.33
C ALA A 20 2.60 -8.90 -24.56
N PHE A 21 3.92 -9.05 -24.54
CA PHE A 21 4.65 -9.71 -25.64
C PHE A 21 4.21 -11.16 -25.83
N ASN A 22 4.02 -11.91 -24.74
CA ASN A 22 3.56 -13.30 -24.84
C ASN A 22 2.11 -13.40 -25.33
N LEU A 23 1.23 -12.49 -24.92
CA LEU A 23 -0.14 -12.45 -25.44
C LEU A 23 -0.18 -12.13 -26.93
N VAL A 24 0.67 -11.20 -27.40
CA VAL A 24 0.83 -10.90 -28.83
C VAL A 24 1.36 -12.13 -29.57
N ASP A 25 2.40 -12.79 -29.05
CA ASP A 25 2.93 -14.00 -29.66
C ASP A 25 1.86 -15.10 -29.79
N VAL A 26 1.08 -15.33 -28.74
CA VAL A 26 0.00 -16.32 -28.72
C VAL A 26 -1.13 -15.97 -29.70
N LEU A 27 -1.50 -14.69 -29.81
CA LEU A 27 -2.60 -14.25 -30.68
C LEU A 27 -2.22 -14.25 -32.16
N PHE A 28 -0.98 -13.91 -32.49
CA PHE A 28 -0.52 -13.77 -33.86
C PHE A 28 0.33 -14.96 -34.36
N GLY A 29 0.69 -15.89 -33.47
CA GLY A 29 1.48 -17.07 -33.82
C GLY A 29 2.90 -16.71 -34.29
N VAL A 30 3.54 -15.72 -33.66
CA VAL A 30 4.86 -15.24 -34.12
C VAL A 30 5.93 -16.34 -33.98
N THR A 31 5.84 -17.15 -32.91
CA THR A 31 6.79 -18.23 -32.60
C THR A 31 6.23 -19.64 -32.90
N GLY A 32 4.97 -19.78 -33.34
CA GLY A 32 4.36 -21.08 -33.64
C GLY A 32 2.91 -21.01 -34.13
N ASP A 33 2.28 -22.17 -34.38
CA ASP A 33 0.88 -22.21 -34.84
C ASP A 33 -0.09 -21.67 -33.77
N ALA A 34 -0.84 -20.61 -34.12
CA ALA A 34 -1.94 -20.08 -33.30
C ALA A 34 -3.14 -21.04 -33.28
N LYS A 35 -3.00 -22.20 -32.63
CA LYS A 35 -4.10 -23.14 -32.43
C LYS A 35 -4.89 -22.75 -31.21
N LEU A 36 -6.21 -22.58 -31.37
CA LEU A 36 -7.17 -22.41 -30.29
C LEU A 36 -7.32 -23.74 -29.53
N SER A 37 -6.37 -24.01 -28.64
CA SER A 37 -6.33 -25.22 -27.81
C SER A 37 -6.53 -24.88 -26.33
N ALA A 38 -6.98 -25.86 -25.54
CA ALA A 38 -7.10 -25.70 -24.09
C ALA A 38 -5.76 -25.27 -23.44
N ASN A 39 -4.64 -25.75 -23.96
CA ASN A 39 -3.31 -25.34 -23.51
C ASN A 39 -3.04 -23.85 -23.77
N THR A 40 -3.41 -23.36 -24.95
CA THR A 40 -3.28 -21.94 -25.31
C THR A 40 -4.11 -21.05 -24.36
N PHE A 41 -5.36 -21.43 -24.09
CA PHE A 41 -6.20 -20.70 -23.14
C PHE A 41 -5.65 -20.76 -21.71
N GLY A 42 -5.08 -21.89 -21.31
CA GLY A 42 -4.40 -22.05 -20.02
C GLY A 42 -3.21 -21.08 -19.87
N LEU A 43 -2.37 -20.98 -20.89
CA LEU A 43 -1.25 -20.03 -20.92
C LEU A 43 -1.72 -18.58 -20.79
N VAL A 44 -2.77 -18.19 -21.55
CA VAL A 44 -3.38 -16.86 -21.44
C VAL A 44 -3.90 -16.61 -20.02
N ALA A 45 -4.60 -17.57 -19.40
CA ALA A 45 -5.10 -17.43 -18.04
C ALA A 45 -3.98 -17.25 -17.01
N VAL A 46 -2.85 -17.98 -17.15
CA VAL A 46 -1.67 -17.81 -16.29
C VAL A 46 -1.04 -16.43 -16.46
N LEU A 47 -0.89 -15.95 -17.69
CA LEU A 47 -0.36 -14.60 -17.96
C LEU A 47 -1.25 -13.53 -17.34
N LEU A 48 -2.57 -13.64 -17.50
CA LEU A 48 -3.54 -12.71 -16.92
C LEU A 48 -3.54 -12.76 -15.39
N LEU A 49 -3.44 -13.95 -14.79
CA LEU A 49 -3.31 -14.10 -13.34
C LEU A 49 -2.04 -13.41 -12.83
N GLY A 50 -0.91 -13.61 -13.52
CA GLY A 50 0.33 -12.91 -13.22
C GLY A 50 0.18 -11.38 -13.32
N CYS A 51 -0.55 -10.88 -14.33
CA CYS A 51 -0.86 -9.46 -14.45
C CYS A 51 -1.69 -8.95 -13.26
N GLY A 52 -2.68 -9.73 -12.80
CA GLY A 52 -3.46 -9.43 -11.60
C GLY A 52 -2.59 -9.36 -10.35
N VAL A 53 -1.67 -10.31 -10.18
CA VAL A 53 -0.70 -10.30 -9.07
C VAL A 53 0.19 -9.06 -9.16
N ALA A 54 0.81 -8.80 -10.31
CA ALA A 54 1.67 -7.65 -10.54
C ALA A 54 0.95 -6.33 -10.23
N TYR A 55 -0.32 -6.20 -10.65
CA TYR A 55 -1.17 -5.07 -10.32
C TYR A 55 -1.38 -4.96 -8.80
N ALA A 56 -1.89 -6.01 -8.16
CA ALA A 56 -2.28 -6.00 -6.75
C ALA A 56 -1.09 -5.73 -5.81
N VAL A 57 0.07 -6.32 -6.06
CA VAL A 57 1.22 -6.23 -5.12
C VAL A 57 2.24 -5.15 -5.52
N GLY A 58 2.29 -4.76 -6.79
CA GLY A 58 3.32 -3.87 -7.31
C GLY A 58 2.83 -2.47 -7.70
N LEU A 59 1.69 -2.37 -8.38
CA LEU A 59 1.18 -1.08 -8.90
C LEU A 59 0.16 -0.42 -7.97
N ARG A 60 -0.70 -1.22 -7.36
CA ARG A 60 -1.80 -0.77 -6.51
C ARG A 60 -1.32 -0.15 -5.19
N PRO A 61 -0.36 -0.74 -4.46
CA PRO A 61 -0.10 -0.30 -3.11
C PRO A 61 0.40 1.15 -3.06
N ALA A 62 -0.23 1.95 -2.21
CA ALA A 62 0.07 3.37 -2.06
C ALA A 62 -0.26 3.86 -0.64
N ILE A 63 0.56 4.77 -0.12
CA ILE A 63 0.22 5.58 1.04
C ILE A 63 -0.11 6.98 0.52
N ILE A 64 -1.31 7.47 0.81
CA ILE A 64 -1.79 8.76 0.33
C ILE A 64 -2.18 9.57 1.57
N GLY A 65 -1.54 10.72 1.77
CA GLY A 65 -2.02 11.73 2.71
C GLY A 65 -2.63 12.87 1.91
N ASP A 66 -3.88 13.23 2.17
CA ASP A 66 -4.59 14.35 1.54
C ASP A 66 -5.14 15.28 2.63
N ASP A 67 -5.93 16.28 2.24
CA ASP A 67 -6.45 17.28 3.19
C ASP A 67 -7.47 16.69 4.16
N ASP A 68 -8.19 15.65 3.73
CA ASP A 68 -9.25 15.00 4.51
C ASP A 68 -8.72 13.90 5.45
N GLY A 69 -7.57 13.29 5.15
CA GLY A 69 -7.02 12.19 5.95
C GLY A 69 -5.90 11.38 5.30
N ILE A 70 -5.71 10.17 5.80
CA ILE A 70 -4.78 9.18 5.27
C ILE A 70 -5.55 8.05 4.59
N ALA A 71 -5.12 7.67 3.39
CA ALA A 71 -5.52 6.44 2.73
C ALA A 71 -4.34 5.48 2.58
N LEU A 72 -4.47 4.27 3.13
CA LEU A 72 -3.55 3.16 2.92
C LEU A 72 -4.17 2.20 1.92
N ARG A 73 -3.65 2.17 0.70
CA ARG A 73 -4.03 1.19 -0.32
C ARG A 73 -3.11 -0.01 -0.19
N ASN A 74 -3.63 -1.12 0.32
CA ASN A 74 -2.94 -2.41 0.44
C ASN A 74 -3.35 -3.34 -0.71
N PRO A 75 -2.69 -4.49 -0.93
CA PRO A 75 -2.95 -5.29 -2.13
C PRO A 75 -4.42 -5.66 -2.37
N LEU A 76 -5.15 -6.01 -1.30
CA LEU A 76 -6.55 -6.42 -1.38
C LEU A 76 -7.52 -5.52 -0.61
N ARG A 77 -7.01 -4.61 0.21
CA ARG A 77 -7.81 -3.76 1.10
C ARG A 77 -7.42 -2.30 0.96
N ASP A 78 -8.41 -1.42 1.14
CA ASP A 78 -8.21 0.00 1.32
C ASP A 78 -8.57 0.39 2.73
N VAL A 79 -7.74 1.23 3.34
CA VAL A 79 -7.99 1.82 4.64
C VAL A 79 -8.08 3.32 4.44
N ARG A 80 -9.17 3.95 4.87
CA ARG A 80 -9.35 5.40 4.81
C ARG A 80 -9.60 5.91 6.21
N VAL A 81 -8.77 6.85 6.66
CA VAL A 81 -8.78 7.36 8.02
C VAL A 81 -8.78 8.89 7.99
N PRO A 82 -9.88 9.54 8.41
CA PRO A 82 -9.90 10.99 8.59
C PRO A 82 -8.84 11.43 9.61
N TRP A 83 -8.24 12.62 9.46
CA TRP A 83 -7.20 13.09 10.39
C TRP A 83 -7.64 13.13 11.86
N ALA A 84 -8.92 13.38 12.11
CA ALA A 84 -9.51 13.38 13.46
C ALA A 84 -9.55 11.98 14.11
N ALA A 85 -9.68 10.92 13.30
CA ALA A 85 -9.71 9.53 13.76
C ALA A 85 -8.31 8.94 14.03
N VAL A 86 -7.24 9.60 13.54
CA VAL A 86 -5.86 9.15 13.70
C VAL A 86 -5.38 9.32 15.14
N ARG A 87 -4.97 8.21 15.76
CA ARG A 87 -4.43 8.15 17.13
C ARG A 87 -2.91 8.12 17.15
N GLY A 88 -2.29 7.46 16.19
CA GLY A 88 -0.83 7.38 16.11
C GLY A 88 -0.34 6.94 14.73
N ILE A 89 0.86 7.39 14.36
CA ILE A 89 1.55 7.03 13.13
C ILE A 89 2.97 6.61 13.48
N GLU A 90 3.31 5.36 13.24
CA GLU A 90 4.60 4.80 13.62
C GLU A 90 5.39 4.33 12.40
N GLY A 91 6.61 4.85 12.27
CA GLY A 91 7.55 4.48 11.22
C GLY A 91 8.63 3.52 11.72
N GLY A 92 8.30 2.23 11.79
CA GLY A 92 9.24 1.16 12.19
C GLY A 92 9.77 0.37 10.99
N HIS A 93 9.78 -0.96 11.12
CA HIS A 93 10.02 -1.88 9.99
C HIS A 93 8.94 -1.75 8.90
N VAL A 94 7.72 -1.43 9.32
CA VAL A 94 6.55 -1.13 8.49
C VAL A 94 5.91 0.15 9.03
N LEU A 95 5.26 0.90 8.15
CA LEU A 95 4.46 2.05 8.54
C LEU A 95 3.13 1.54 9.10
N THR A 96 2.84 1.89 10.35
CA THR A 96 1.62 1.51 11.05
C THR A 96 0.82 2.76 11.38
N VAL A 97 -0.48 2.71 11.15
CA VAL A 97 -1.43 3.76 11.53
C VAL A 97 -2.44 3.17 12.50
N THR A 98 -2.55 3.80 13.66
CA THR A 98 -3.52 3.47 14.70
C THR A 98 -4.64 4.50 14.67
N PHE A 99 -5.89 4.04 14.63
CA PHE A 99 -7.06 4.91 14.47
C PHE A 99 -8.32 4.33 15.10
N THR A 100 -9.32 5.16 15.31
CA THR A 100 -10.65 4.72 15.76
C THR A 100 -11.41 4.10 14.58
N GLY A 101 -11.70 2.80 14.64
CA GLY A 101 -12.45 2.07 13.61
C GLY A 101 -13.95 2.38 13.65
N ALA A 102 -14.71 1.86 12.68
CA ALA A 102 -16.16 2.03 12.57
C ALA A 102 -16.93 1.57 13.81
N ASP A 103 -16.42 0.56 14.52
CA ASP A 103 -17.04 0.03 15.74
C ASP A 103 -16.63 0.82 17.01
N GLY A 104 -15.98 1.99 16.84
CA GLY A 104 -15.46 2.82 17.94
C GLY A 104 -14.19 2.25 18.62
N THR A 105 -13.74 1.06 18.24
CA THR A 105 -12.55 0.41 18.81
C THR A 105 -11.26 0.90 18.14
N GLU A 106 -10.15 0.86 18.89
CA GLU A 106 -8.84 1.18 18.34
C GLU A 106 -8.37 0.08 17.38
N THR A 107 -8.13 0.47 16.13
CA THR A 107 -7.74 -0.41 15.04
C THR A 107 -6.37 -0.02 14.53
N VAL A 108 -5.55 -1.03 14.24
CA VAL A 108 -4.18 -0.85 13.75
C VAL A 108 -4.09 -1.37 12.32
N SER A 109 -3.69 -0.50 11.38
CA SER A 109 -3.46 -0.88 9.99
C SER A 109 -2.01 -0.68 9.57
N ARG A 110 -1.48 -1.68 8.86
CA ARG A 110 -0.11 -1.70 8.36
C ARG A 110 -0.09 -1.38 6.86
N ALA A 111 0.85 -0.54 6.43
CA ALA A 111 1.02 -0.20 5.01
C ALA A 111 1.96 -1.19 4.30
N TRP A 112 1.58 -1.63 3.10
CA TRP A 112 2.37 -2.56 2.29
C TRP A 112 3.63 -1.93 1.65
N VAL A 113 3.57 -0.65 1.29
CA VAL A 113 4.49 0.02 0.35
C VAL A 113 5.94 0.11 0.82
N HIS A 114 6.17 0.22 2.13
CA HIS A 114 7.51 0.36 2.69
C HIS A 114 7.71 -0.68 3.79
N GLN A 115 8.45 -1.72 3.42
CA GLN A 115 9.04 -2.67 4.35
C GLN A 115 10.53 -2.39 4.40
N THR A 116 11.00 -1.87 5.53
CA THR A 116 12.42 -1.74 5.80
C THR A 116 12.88 -3.05 6.43
N SER A 117 13.93 -3.67 5.88
CA SER A 117 14.48 -4.88 6.48
C SER A 117 15.00 -4.58 7.89
N PRO A 118 14.87 -5.50 8.86
CA PRO A 118 15.34 -5.27 10.24
C PRO A 118 16.83 -4.87 10.30
N ARG A 119 17.63 -5.39 9.37
CA ARG A 119 19.06 -5.05 9.26
C ARG A 119 19.29 -3.63 8.75
N ALA A 120 18.49 -3.17 7.78
CA ALA A 120 18.55 -1.79 7.31
C ALA A 120 18.09 -0.81 8.40
N GLN A 121 17.06 -1.18 9.17
CA GLN A 121 16.60 -0.43 10.34
C GLN A 121 17.70 -0.32 11.41
N ALA A 122 18.30 -1.45 11.81
CA ALA A 122 19.37 -1.47 12.81
C ALA A 122 20.60 -0.66 12.36
N LYS A 123 20.95 -0.70 11.07
CA LYS A 123 22.04 0.10 10.51
C LYS A 123 21.72 1.60 10.56
N ALA A 124 20.48 1.99 10.26
CA ALA A 124 20.03 3.38 10.33
C ALA A 124 20.05 3.89 11.79
N ASP A 125 19.56 3.09 12.73
CA ASP A 125 19.54 3.46 14.15
C ASP A 125 20.96 3.52 14.74
N ALA A 126 21.84 2.60 14.35
CA ALA A 126 23.26 2.66 14.73
C ALA A 126 23.95 3.90 14.17
N ARG A 127 23.60 4.34 12.95
CA ARG A 127 24.13 5.56 12.34
C ARG A 127 23.63 6.81 13.07
N ALA A 128 22.33 6.89 13.34
CA ALA A 128 21.73 7.99 14.09
C ALA A 128 22.36 8.14 15.48
N ARG A 129 22.60 7.02 16.19
CA ARG A 129 23.31 7.04 17.48
C ARG A 129 24.73 7.60 17.38
N ARG A 130 25.49 7.21 16.34
CA ARG A 130 26.86 7.73 16.13
C ARG A 130 26.88 9.23 15.83
N GLU A 131 25.92 9.71 15.05
CA GLU A 131 25.79 11.14 14.71
C GLU A 131 25.41 11.98 15.95
N GLN A 132 24.57 11.45 16.84
CA GLN A 132 24.23 12.09 18.12
C GLN A 132 25.43 12.21 19.07
N THR A 133 26.31 11.20 19.13
CA THR A 133 27.51 11.24 19.99
C THR A 133 28.65 12.08 19.39
N GLY A 134 28.65 12.30 18.07
CA GLY A 134 29.75 12.96 17.34
C GLY A 134 29.68 14.49 17.23
N GLY A 135 28.73 15.17 17.88
CA GLY A 135 28.67 16.64 17.97
C GLY A 135 28.30 17.40 16.68
N GLN A 136 28.14 16.73 15.53
CA GLN A 136 27.67 17.36 14.28
C GLN A 136 26.14 17.47 14.25
N ALA A 137 25.57 18.30 15.13
CA ALA A 137 24.13 18.58 15.17
C ALA A 137 23.73 19.79 14.31
N HIS A 138 24.30 19.97 13.11
CA HIS A 138 24.02 21.14 12.27
C HIS A 138 23.67 20.73 10.83
N GLY A 139 22.36 20.71 10.55
CA GLY A 139 21.77 20.47 9.23
C GLY A 139 20.63 19.48 9.35
N ALA A 140 19.43 19.87 8.93
CA ALA A 140 18.19 19.11 9.01
C ALA A 140 18.41 17.58 8.85
N ASP A 141 17.99 16.83 9.89
CA ASP A 141 18.11 15.38 10.04
C ASP A 141 17.33 14.62 8.95
N LEU A 142 17.88 14.58 7.74
CA LEU A 142 17.28 13.95 6.56
C LEU A 142 18.06 12.72 6.08
N ARG A 143 19.29 12.47 6.58
CA ARG A 143 20.24 11.50 5.99
C ARG A 143 20.42 10.19 6.77
N GLY A 144 19.65 9.99 7.85
CA GLY A 144 19.67 8.76 8.67
C GLY A 144 18.31 8.04 8.79
N ARG A 145 17.24 8.56 8.18
CA ARG A 145 15.88 8.02 8.36
C ARG A 145 15.57 6.94 7.32
N THR A 146 15.06 5.80 7.78
CA THR A 146 14.56 4.77 6.87
C THR A 146 13.35 5.33 6.09
N PRO A 147 13.08 4.85 4.85
CA PRO A 147 11.96 5.37 4.06
C PRO A 147 10.63 5.36 4.83
N THR A 148 10.44 4.35 5.67
CA THR A 148 9.27 4.20 6.55
C THR A 148 9.20 5.30 7.62
N ARG A 149 10.31 5.66 8.26
CA ARG A 149 10.36 6.72 9.28
C ARG A 149 10.15 8.10 8.67
N TYR A 150 10.71 8.35 7.50
CA TYR A 150 10.47 9.58 6.76
C TYR A 150 9.00 9.73 6.37
N ALA A 151 8.37 8.66 5.85
CA ALA A 151 6.95 8.66 5.53
C ALA A 151 6.07 8.95 6.75
N ALA A 152 6.37 8.33 7.91
CA ALA A 152 5.65 8.56 9.16
C ALA A 152 5.72 10.02 9.60
N GLN A 153 6.92 10.61 9.58
CA GLN A 153 7.11 12.01 9.94
C GLN A 153 6.31 12.95 9.01
N GLN A 154 6.38 12.76 7.70
CA GLN A 154 5.64 13.60 6.76
C GLN A 154 4.12 13.51 6.99
N LEU A 155 3.60 12.30 7.30
CA LEU A 155 2.19 12.13 7.65
C LEU A 155 1.86 12.81 8.98
N GLU A 156 2.79 12.79 9.93
CA GLU A 156 2.60 13.42 11.24
C GLU A 156 2.56 14.95 11.15
N GLU A 157 3.47 15.53 10.38
CA GLU A 157 3.45 16.96 10.08
C GLU A 157 2.15 17.37 9.36
N MET A 158 1.65 16.52 8.46
CA MET A 158 0.34 16.74 7.83
C MET A 158 -0.80 16.65 8.84
N ARG A 159 -0.81 15.64 9.71
CA ARG A 159 -1.80 15.49 10.80
C ARG A 159 -1.81 16.74 11.67
N ASP A 160 -0.65 17.19 12.14
CA ASP A 160 -0.55 18.32 13.07
C ASP A 160 -0.96 19.66 12.44
N ARG A 161 -0.87 19.75 11.11
CA ARG A 161 -1.35 20.89 10.33
C ARG A 161 -2.86 20.83 10.05
N LEU A 162 -3.38 19.67 9.69
CA LEU A 162 -4.74 19.49 9.15
C LEU A 162 -5.75 19.05 10.21
N ARG A 163 -5.30 18.50 11.33
CA ARG A 163 -6.17 18.18 12.46
C ARG A 163 -6.74 19.49 13.04
N PRO A 164 -8.06 19.59 13.26
CA PRO A 164 -8.66 20.74 13.93
C PRO A 164 -7.94 20.97 15.26
N LYS A 165 -7.28 22.12 15.39
CA LYS A 165 -6.60 22.46 16.64
C LYS A 165 -7.65 22.91 17.65
N THR A 166 -7.75 22.19 18.76
CA THR A 166 -8.47 22.58 20.00
C THR A 166 -7.87 23.84 20.68
N ARG A 167 -7.01 24.59 19.98
CA ARG A 167 -6.15 25.64 20.54
C ARG A 167 -6.80 27.02 20.57
N SER A 168 -8.12 27.12 20.53
CA SER A 168 -8.78 28.26 21.15
C SER A 168 -8.81 27.93 22.64
N GLY A 169 -8.19 28.72 23.51
CA GLY A 169 -8.21 28.54 24.98
C GLY A 169 -9.58 28.68 25.64
N VAL A 170 -10.64 28.27 24.93
CA VAL A 170 -12.03 28.19 25.33
C VAL A 170 -12.33 26.70 25.51
N PRO A 171 -12.47 26.22 26.76
CA PRO A 171 -12.72 24.80 27.07
C PRO A 171 -13.85 24.17 26.26
N ASP A 172 -14.91 24.94 25.99
CA ASP A 172 -16.10 24.45 25.29
C ASP A 172 -15.84 24.10 23.81
N LYS A 173 -14.95 24.83 23.13
CA LYS A 173 -14.58 24.54 21.73
C LYS A 173 -13.62 23.37 21.63
N ALA A 174 -12.78 23.16 22.64
CA ALA A 174 -11.92 21.99 22.73
C ALA A 174 -12.75 20.71 22.93
N ALA A 175 -13.73 20.76 23.83
CA ALA A 175 -14.65 19.65 24.08
C ALA A 175 -15.54 19.33 22.86
N ALA A 176 -16.03 20.35 22.14
CA ALA A 176 -16.81 20.14 20.91
C ALA A 176 -15.97 19.50 19.79
N ALA A 177 -14.73 19.95 19.59
CA ALA A 177 -13.82 19.36 18.60
C ALA A 177 -13.33 17.95 19.02
N GLU A 178 -13.23 17.64 20.31
CA GLU A 178 -12.99 16.28 20.80
C GLU A 178 -14.20 15.37 20.61
N ALA A 179 -15.43 15.89 20.79
CA ALA A 179 -16.66 15.14 20.52
C ALA A 179 -16.83 14.84 19.02
N GLU A 180 -16.56 15.83 18.16
CA GLU A 180 -16.61 15.70 16.69
C GLU A 180 -15.48 14.77 16.18
N ALA A 181 -14.31 14.79 16.83
CA ALA A 181 -13.25 13.81 16.58
C ALA A 181 -13.57 12.41 17.13
N GLY A 182 -14.41 12.31 18.15
CA GLY A 182 -14.92 11.05 18.70
C GLY A 182 -15.84 10.30 17.75
N ASP A 183 -16.54 11.04 16.87
CA ASP A 183 -17.42 10.51 15.82
C ASP A 183 -16.67 10.23 14.48
N ALA A 184 -15.41 10.63 14.40
CA ALA A 184 -14.59 10.36 13.22
C ALA A 184 -14.10 8.91 13.24
N HIS A 185 -14.55 8.12 12.28
CA HIS A 185 -14.19 6.71 12.14
C HIS A 185 -13.42 6.42 10.86
N GLY A 186 -12.36 5.63 10.98
CA GLY A 186 -11.67 5.05 9.83
C GLY A 186 -12.42 3.82 9.30
N THR A 187 -12.37 3.63 7.98
CA THR A 187 -13.02 2.52 7.28
C THR A 187 -11.99 1.60 6.65
N VAL A 188 -12.31 0.31 6.63
CA VAL A 188 -11.52 -0.72 5.94
C VAL A 188 -12.43 -1.40 4.92
N THR A 189 -12.11 -1.29 3.64
CA THR A 189 -12.91 -1.82 2.54
C THR A 189 -12.10 -2.77 1.67
N TRP A 190 -12.79 -3.69 1.00
CA TRP A 190 -12.17 -4.58 0.02
C TRP A 190 -12.07 -3.91 -1.34
N SER A 191 -10.93 -4.11 -1.99
CA SER A 191 -10.71 -3.62 -3.34
C SER A 191 -11.30 -4.58 -4.37
N ILE A 192 -12.53 -4.31 -4.79
CA ILE A 192 -13.19 -5.09 -5.85
C ILE A 192 -12.32 -5.21 -7.12
N PRO A 193 -11.66 -4.15 -7.63
CA PRO A 193 -10.81 -4.30 -8.83
C PRO A 193 -9.62 -5.25 -8.62
N ALA A 194 -9.04 -5.27 -7.41
CA ALA A 194 -7.90 -6.13 -7.10
C ALA A 194 -8.33 -7.58 -6.94
N LEU A 195 -9.43 -7.81 -6.22
CA LEU A 195 -10.04 -9.14 -6.11
C LEU A 195 -10.43 -9.67 -7.50
N ALA A 196 -11.10 -8.87 -8.32
CA ALA A 196 -11.48 -9.25 -9.68
C ALA A 196 -10.26 -9.60 -10.54
N SER A 197 -9.18 -8.80 -10.48
CA SER A 197 -7.95 -9.05 -11.24
C SER A 197 -7.27 -10.38 -10.92
N LEU A 198 -7.53 -10.95 -9.74
CA LEU A 198 -6.98 -12.23 -9.30
C LEU A 198 -7.98 -13.37 -9.50
N VAL A 199 -9.23 -13.17 -9.08
CA VAL A 199 -10.25 -14.22 -9.06
C VAL A 199 -10.69 -14.60 -10.47
N VAL A 200 -10.89 -13.65 -11.38
CA VAL A 200 -11.35 -13.94 -12.74
C VAL A 200 -10.39 -14.86 -13.50
N PRO A 201 -9.08 -14.54 -13.63
CA PRO A 201 -8.15 -15.43 -14.33
C PRO A 201 -7.88 -16.74 -13.55
N ALA A 202 -7.93 -16.72 -12.21
CA ALA A 202 -7.80 -17.94 -11.42
C ALA A 202 -8.96 -18.92 -11.65
N VAL A 203 -10.21 -18.42 -11.66
CA VAL A 203 -11.40 -19.24 -11.95
C VAL A 203 -11.34 -19.76 -13.38
N ALA A 204 -10.97 -18.93 -14.36
CA ALA A 204 -10.80 -19.36 -15.75
C ALA A 204 -9.78 -20.50 -15.86
N LEU A 205 -8.63 -20.37 -15.18
CA LEU A 205 -7.60 -21.40 -15.14
C LEU A 205 -8.12 -22.71 -14.53
N ILE A 206 -8.86 -22.64 -13.41
CA ILE A 206 -9.46 -23.81 -12.77
C ILE A 206 -10.43 -24.51 -13.72
N VAL A 207 -11.31 -23.76 -14.38
CA VAL A 207 -12.28 -24.32 -15.35
C VAL A 207 -11.55 -25.02 -16.50
N ILE A 208 -10.51 -24.40 -17.06
CA ILE A 208 -9.72 -24.99 -18.16
C ILE A 208 -9.08 -26.30 -17.72
N VAL A 209 -8.46 -26.34 -16.53
CA VAL A 209 -7.83 -27.55 -15.99
C VAL A 209 -8.86 -28.65 -15.77
N VAL A 210 -10.01 -28.33 -15.16
CA VAL A 210 -11.08 -29.31 -14.90
C VAL A 210 -11.61 -29.87 -16.23
N VAL A 211 -11.97 -29.02 -17.18
CA VAL A 211 -12.47 -29.46 -18.49
C VAL A 211 -11.44 -30.33 -19.23
N SER A 212 -10.16 -29.93 -19.20
CA SER A 212 -9.08 -30.68 -19.85
C SER A 212 -8.78 -32.02 -19.15
N SER A 213 -9.14 -32.17 -17.88
CA SER A 213 -8.95 -33.43 -17.14
C SER A 213 -10.07 -34.45 -17.37
N VAL A 214 -11.21 -34.00 -17.90
CA VAL A 214 -12.41 -34.82 -18.17
C VAL A 214 -12.58 -35.11 -19.67
N SER A 215 -11.83 -34.42 -20.53
CA SER A 215 -11.81 -34.61 -21.99
C SER A 215 -10.70 -35.57 -22.40
#